data_AF-A0A4R9B9V4-F1
#
_entry.id   AF-A0A4R9B9V4-F1
#
_cell.length_a   1.000
_cell.length_b   1.000
_cell.length_c   1.000
_cell.angle_alpha   90.00
_cell.angle_beta   90.00
_cell.angle_gamma   90.00
#
_symmetry.space_group_name_H-M   'P 1'
#
loop_
_entity.id
_entity.type
_entity.pdbx_description
1 polymer ?
#
loop_
_entity_poly.entity_id
_entity_poly.type
_entity_poly.pdbx_seq_one_letter_code
_entity_poly.pdbx_strand_id
1 'polypeptide(L)'
;MTIEHDFFGILGSDDEGEVYWSESAELGDQAVEVDLSSPDEDSVSVEALDIAAAMINSLEELDAAARESLVADLSSEKSLTAHYIEQHFEEMDAEALDDAIIWDSGDKQIDFLRSLRLQRVGFHPHHSASEGHFALLDYSISPDDTDSLIVVTIDVHGDTVALAIES
;
A
#
# COMPACT_ATOMS: atom_id res chain seq x y z
N MET A 1 -6.61 25.37 11.24
CA MET A 1 -6.81 26.08 9.95
C MET A 1 -7.72 25.17 9.13
N THR A 2 -7.86 25.38 7.83
CA THR A 2 -8.51 24.43 6.93
C THR A 2 -7.74 24.52 5.63
N ILE A 3 -7.37 23.39 5.03
CA ILE A 3 -6.61 23.31 3.78
C ILE A 3 -7.58 23.03 2.64
N GLU A 4 -7.60 23.88 1.62
CA GLU A 4 -8.35 23.66 0.40
C GLU A 4 -7.41 23.15 -0.70
N HIS A 5 -7.75 22.02 -1.32
CA HIS A 5 -6.97 21.37 -2.36
C HIS A 5 -7.89 20.89 -3.49
N ASP A 6 -7.43 20.99 -4.74
CA ASP A 6 -8.26 20.68 -5.93
C ASP A 6 -8.71 19.21 -5.96
N PHE A 7 -7.83 18.30 -5.55
CA PHE A 7 -8.12 16.86 -5.52
C PHE A 7 -8.89 16.43 -4.26
N PHE A 8 -8.43 16.83 -3.07
CA PHE A 8 -8.96 16.36 -1.79
C PHE A 8 -10.14 17.21 -1.27
N GLY A 9 -10.43 18.33 -1.94
CA GLY A 9 -11.39 19.31 -1.47
C GLY A 9 -10.90 19.99 -0.20
N ILE A 10 -11.78 20.04 0.80
CA ILE A 10 -11.52 20.73 2.06
C ILE A 10 -11.04 19.71 3.09
N LEU A 11 -9.79 19.84 3.51
CA LEU A 11 -9.13 19.01 4.53
C LEU A 11 -8.97 19.81 5.83
N GLY A 12 -9.13 19.13 6.97
CA GLY A 12 -8.95 19.73 8.29
C GLY A 12 -10.11 20.64 8.68
N SER A 13 -10.95 20.15 9.59
CA SER A 13 -12.15 20.90 10.00
C SER A 13 -12.75 20.54 11.36
N ASP A 14 -12.04 19.78 12.19
CA ASP A 14 -12.47 19.46 13.57
C ASP A 14 -11.44 19.93 14.61
N ASP A 15 -11.89 20.26 15.82
CA ASP A 15 -11.17 20.96 16.92
C ASP A 15 -9.83 20.31 17.36
N GLU A 16 -9.49 19.14 16.82
CA GLU A 16 -8.34 18.31 17.23
C GLU A 16 -7.08 18.52 16.36
N GLY A 17 -7.19 19.21 15.21
CA GLY A 17 -6.03 19.55 14.37
C GLY A 17 -5.50 18.40 13.51
N GLU A 18 -6.15 17.23 13.53
CA GLU A 18 -5.85 16.09 12.69
C GLU A 18 -6.47 16.26 11.29
N VAL A 19 -5.83 15.67 10.28
CA VAL A 19 -6.33 15.60 8.91
C VAL A 19 -6.63 14.14 8.58
N TYR A 20 -7.83 13.89 8.06
CA TYR A 20 -8.22 12.60 7.52
C TYR A 20 -9.07 12.78 6.26
N TRP A 21 -8.79 11.97 5.25
CA TRP A 21 -9.57 11.83 4.03
C TRP A 21 -9.50 10.38 3.56
N SER A 22 -10.58 9.87 2.98
CA SER A 22 -10.58 8.57 2.33
C SER A 22 -11.57 8.48 1.18
N GLU A 23 -11.21 7.70 0.17
CA GLU A 23 -12.06 7.37 -0.98
C GLU A 23 -11.69 5.98 -1.52
N SER A 24 -12.56 5.39 -2.34
CA SER A 24 -12.26 4.17 -3.08
C SER A 24 -11.75 4.51 -4.48
N ALA A 25 -10.54 4.04 -4.82
CA ALA A 25 -9.97 4.16 -6.16
C ALA A 25 -10.15 2.85 -6.96
N GLU A 26 -10.29 2.95 -8.28
CA GLU A 26 -10.34 1.80 -9.18
C GLU A 26 -8.92 1.42 -9.64
N LEU A 27 -8.53 0.17 -9.42
CA LEU A 27 -7.30 -0.44 -9.93
C LEU A 27 -7.68 -1.65 -10.79
N GLY A 28 -7.79 -1.46 -12.10
CA GLY A 28 -8.38 -2.45 -13.00
C GLY A 28 -9.83 -2.76 -12.60
N ASP A 29 -10.12 -4.02 -12.30
CA ASP A 29 -11.44 -4.47 -11.82
C ASP A 29 -11.57 -4.47 -10.28
N GLN A 30 -10.56 -3.98 -9.56
CA GLN A 30 -10.50 -3.99 -8.10
C GLN A 30 -10.77 -2.60 -7.52
N ALA A 31 -11.58 -2.51 -6.46
CA ALA A 31 -11.69 -1.31 -5.63
C ALA A 31 -10.60 -1.35 -4.54
N VAL A 32 -9.83 -0.27 -4.42
CA VAL A 32 -8.75 -0.09 -3.43
C VAL A 32 -9.16 1.05 -2.50
N GLU A 33 -9.00 0.86 -1.18
CA GLU A 33 -9.16 1.97 -0.24
C GLU A 33 -7.94 2.90 -0.35
N VAL A 34 -8.18 4.20 -0.51
CA VAL A 34 -7.12 5.20 -0.46
C VAL A 34 -7.46 6.18 0.64
N ASP A 35 -6.53 6.39 1.55
CA ASP A 35 -6.68 7.38 2.60
C ASP A 35 -5.47 8.28 2.73
N LEU A 36 -5.70 9.43 3.34
CA LEU A 36 -4.69 10.40 3.66
C LEU A 36 -4.89 10.81 5.11
N SER A 37 -3.83 10.70 5.91
CA SER A 37 -3.88 11.04 7.33
C SER A 37 -2.66 11.83 7.80
N SER A 38 -2.91 12.81 8.67
CA SER A 38 -1.88 13.57 9.37
C SER A 38 -2.30 13.85 10.80
N PRO A 39 -1.41 13.66 11.79
CA PRO A 39 -1.69 14.01 13.19
C PRO A 39 -1.70 15.53 13.43
N ASP A 40 -1.17 16.32 12.51
CA ASP A 40 -1.09 17.78 12.62
C ASP A 40 -1.31 18.44 11.25
N GLU A 41 -2.37 19.22 11.12
CA GLU A 41 -2.68 19.99 9.92
C GLU A 41 -1.55 20.94 9.53
N ASP A 42 -0.88 21.58 10.49
CA ASP A 42 0.21 22.53 10.21
C ASP A 42 1.44 21.85 9.60
N SER A 43 1.52 20.51 9.68
CA SER A 43 2.59 19.72 9.06
C SER A 43 2.26 19.28 7.62
N VAL A 44 1.04 19.54 7.14
CA VAL A 44 0.61 19.18 5.78
C VAL A 44 0.85 20.36 4.83
N SER A 45 1.78 20.17 3.90
CA SER A 45 2.03 21.16 2.84
C SER A 45 1.17 20.89 1.60
N VAL A 46 0.80 21.94 0.87
CA VAL A 46 0.12 21.82 -0.43
C VAL A 46 0.95 20.98 -1.40
N GLU A 47 2.28 21.14 -1.41
CA GLU A 47 3.18 20.32 -2.23
C GLU A 47 3.08 18.82 -1.90
N ALA A 48 2.95 18.46 -0.61
CA ALA A 48 2.74 17.06 -0.22
C ALA A 48 1.39 16.52 -0.71
N LEU A 49 0.35 17.36 -0.70
CA LEU A 49 -0.96 16.99 -1.25
C LEU A 49 -0.91 16.83 -2.78
N ASP A 50 -0.22 17.72 -3.49
CA ASP A 50 -0.01 17.59 -4.93
C ASP A 50 0.69 16.27 -5.28
N ILE A 51 1.70 15.87 -4.49
CA ILE A 51 2.42 14.61 -4.67
C ILE A 51 1.52 13.41 -4.40
N ALA A 52 0.76 13.42 -3.30
CA ALA A 52 -0.20 12.36 -2.99
C ALA A 52 -1.25 12.23 -4.11
N ALA A 53 -1.83 13.34 -4.56
CA ALA A 53 -2.78 13.35 -5.67
C ALA A 53 -2.16 12.82 -6.97
N ALA A 54 -0.89 13.16 -7.27
CA ALA A 54 -0.18 12.63 -8.42
C ALA A 54 0.01 11.11 -8.32
N MET A 55 0.40 10.60 -7.14
CA MET A 55 0.55 9.16 -6.90
C MET A 55 -0.78 8.41 -7.02
N ILE A 56 -1.89 8.98 -6.51
CA ILE A 56 -3.23 8.39 -6.66
C ILE A 56 -3.64 8.32 -8.13
N ASN A 57 -3.36 9.37 -8.92
CA ASN A 57 -3.65 9.36 -10.36
C ASN A 57 -2.77 8.37 -11.15
N SER A 58 -1.61 7.97 -10.61
CA SER A 58 -0.69 6.97 -11.16
C SER A 58 -0.69 5.67 -10.36
N LEU A 59 -1.82 5.31 -9.73
CA LEU A 59 -1.92 4.16 -8.83
C LEU A 59 -1.51 2.82 -9.49
N GLU A 60 -1.83 2.63 -10.78
CA GLU A 60 -1.40 1.42 -11.53
C GLU A 60 0.13 1.31 -11.65
N GLU A 61 0.81 2.43 -11.88
CA GLU A 61 2.27 2.48 -11.98
C GLU A 61 2.91 2.26 -10.60
N LEU A 62 2.32 2.83 -9.55
CA LEU A 62 2.75 2.67 -8.17
C LEU A 62 2.63 1.22 -7.70
N ASP A 63 1.49 0.57 -7.98
CA ASP A 63 1.27 -0.86 -7.67
C ASP A 63 2.27 -1.75 -8.41
N ALA A 64 2.52 -1.48 -9.69
CA ALA A 64 3.49 -2.24 -10.48
C ALA A 64 4.90 -2.15 -9.88
N ALA A 65 5.37 -0.94 -9.54
CA ALA A 65 6.69 -0.73 -8.95
C ALA A 65 6.83 -1.38 -7.56
N ALA A 66 5.78 -1.32 -6.74
CA ALA A 66 5.73 -2.01 -5.45
C ALA A 66 5.84 -3.53 -5.62
N ARG A 67 5.11 -4.12 -6.56
CA ARG A 67 5.20 -5.56 -6.87
C ARG A 67 6.56 -5.97 -7.41
N GLU A 68 7.18 -5.16 -8.26
CA GLU A 68 8.56 -5.39 -8.70
C GLU A 68 9.54 -5.42 -7.52
N SER A 69 9.32 -4.57 -6.51
CA SER A 69 10.12 -4.55 -5.28
C SER A 69 9.95 -5.83 -4.45
N LEU A 70 8.72 -6.33 -4.32
CA LEU A 70 8.44 -7.63 -3.67
C LEU A 70 9.14 -8.78 -4.40
N VAL A 71 9.07 -8.82 -5.73
CA VAL A 71 9.76 -9.84 -6.53
C VAL A 71 11.27 -9.73 -6.37
N ALA A 72 11.83 -8.52 -6.35
CA ALA A 72 13.26 -8.32 -6.14
C ALA A 72 13.73 -8.82 -4.76
N ASP A 73 12.91 -8.59 -3.72
CA ASP A 73 13.20 -9.02 -2.35
C ASP A 73 13.29 -10.55 -2.21
N LEU A 74 12.60 -11.35 -3.05
CA LEU A 74 12.72 -12.82 -3.05
C LEU A 74 14.17 -13.32 -3.16
N SER A 75 15.05 -12.54 -3.78
CA SER A 75 16.47 -12.89 -3.94
C SER A 75 17.36 -12.50 -2.75
N SER A 76 16.81 -11.83 -1.74
CA SER A 76 17.51 -11.39 -0.54
C SER A 76 17.79 -12.54 0.43
N GLU A 77 18.95 -12.50 1.11
CA GLU A 77 19.30 -13.51 2.13
C GLU A 77 18.30 -13.54 3.31
N LYS A 78 17.61 -12.43 3.55
CA LYS A 78 16.56 -12.29 4.58
C LYS A 78 15.29 -11.72 3.95
N SER A 79 14.80 -12.38 2.90
CA SER A 79 13.60 -11.96 2.21
C SER A 79 12.39 -12.01 3.14
N LEU A 80 11.76 -10.85 3.35
CA LEU A 80 10.47 -10.76 4.01
C LEU A 80 9.36 -11.31 3.12
N THR A 81 9.49 -11.11 1.81
CA THR A 81 8.53 -11.61 0.83
C THR A 81 8.49 -13.14 0.82
N ALA A 82 9.64 -13.81 0.81
CA ALA A 82 9.71 -15.26 0.91
C ALA A 82 9.13 -15.75 2.23
N HIS A 83 9.44 -15.07 3.35
CA HIS A 83 8.89 -15.42 4.65
C HIS A 83 7.36 -15.32 4.68
N TYR A 84 6.78 -14.22 4.19
CA TYR A 84 5.34 -14.04 4.10
C TYR A 84 4.67 -15.14 3.28
N ILE A 85 5.25 -15.50 2.13
CA ILE A 85 4.74 -16.57 1.26
C ILE A 85 4.81 -17.93 1.97
N GLU A 86 5.95 -18.26 2.59
CA GLU A 86 6.15 -19.52 3.31
C GLU A 86 5.15 -19.67 4.46
N GLN A 87 4.95 -18.61 5.26
CA GLN A 87 3.96 -18.59 6.32
C GLN A 87 2.56 -18.95 5.81
N HIS A 88 2.11 -18.36 4.70
CA HIS A 88 0.79 -18.67 4.14
C HIS A 88 0.70 -20.10 3.60
N PHE A 89 1.76 -20.63 2.97
CA PHE A 89 1.78 -22.03 2.54
C PHE A 89 1.76 -23.03 3.71
N GLU A 90 2.24 -22.65 4.89
CA GLU A 90 2.26 -23.50 6.08
C GLU A 90 0.99 -23.37 6.94
N GLU A 91 0.40 -22.17 7.01
CA GLU A 91 -0.64 -21.83 7.97
C GLU A 91 -2.05 -21.77 7.35
N MET A 92 -2.19 -21.41 6.07
CA MET A 92 -3.50 -21.37 5.42
C MET A 92 -4.00 -22.77 5.04
N ASP A 93 -5.32 -22.90 4.97
CA ASP A 93 -5.94 -24.06 4.35
C ASP A 93 -5.55 -24.17 2.86
N ALA A 94 -5.24 -25.39 2.42
CA ALA A 94 -4.74 -25.63 1.08
C ALA A 94 -5.78 -25.37 -0.02
N GLU A 95 -7.07 -25.58 0.26
CA GLU A 95 -8.14 -25.29 -0.71
C GLU A 95 -8.35 -23.78 -0.82
N ALA A 96 -8.35 -23.06 0.32
CA ALA A 96 -8.44 -21.59 0.33
C ALA A 96 -7.26 -20.94 -0.40
N LEU A 97 -6.05 -21.46 -0.22
CA LEU A 97 -4.86 -20.93 -0.88
C LEU A 97 -4.85 -21.23 -2.39
N ASP A 98 -5.33 -22.39 -2.82
CA ASP A 98 -5.48 -22.72 -4.25
C ASP A 98 -6.53 -21.83 -4.92
N ASP A 99 -7.65 -21.54 -4.24
CA ASP A 99 -8.67 -20.60 -4.71
C ASP A 99 -8.13 -19.15 -4.81
N ALA A 100 -7.24 -18.75 -3.90
CA ALA A 100 -6.62 -17.43 -3.91
C ALA A 100 -5.56 -17.27 -5.01
N ILE A 101 -4.79 -18.32 -5.32
CA ILE A 101 -3.74 -18.29 -6.35
C ILE A 101 -4.35 -18.58 -7.73
N ILE A 102 -4.76 -17.52 -8.42
CA ILE A 102 -5.45 -17.63 -9.72
C ILE A 102 -4.51 -17.77 -10.93
N TRP A 103 -3.20 -17.69 -10.71
CA TRP A 103 -2.18 -17.79 -11.76
C TRP A 103 -1.45 -19.14 -11.71
N ASP A 104 -1.13 -19.69 -12.89
CA ASP A 104 -0.32 -20.90 -13.04
C ASP A 104 0.77 -20.66 -14.09
N SER A 105 1.90 -20.11 -13.64
CA SER A 105 3.11 -19.91 -14.45
C SER A 105 4.14 -21.02 -14.26
N GLY A 106 3.93 -21.91 -13.28
CA GLY A 106 4.86 -22.94 -12.86
C GLY A 106 5.85 -22.49 -11.78
N ASP A 107 5.82 -21.22 -11.38
CA ASP A 107 6.54 -20.68 -10.22
C ASP A 107 5.53 -20.20 -9.17
N LYS A 108 5.33 -21.03 -8.14
CA LYS A 108 4.33 -20.79 -7.10
C LYS A 108 4.54 -19.48 -6.34
N GLN A 109 5.78 -19.05 -6.14
CA GLN A 109 6.04 -17.81 -5.41
C GLN A 109 5.64 -16.60 -6.27
N ILE A 110 5.94 -16.65 -7.57
CA ILE A 110 5.52 -15.61 -8.51
C ILE A 110 4.00 -15.61 -8.69
N ASP A 111 3.38 -16.79 -8.81
CA ASP A 111 1.93 -16.91 -8.93
C ASP A 111 1.21 -16.36 -7.69
N PHE A 112 1.76 -16.62 -6.50
CA PHE A 112 1.29 -16.03 -5.23
C PHE A 112 1.38 -14.49 -5.28
N LEU A 113 2.54 -13.93 -5.61
CA LEU A 113 2.73 -12.46 -5.66
C LEU A 113 1.82 -11.77 -6.68
N ARG A 114 1.57 -12.41 -7.82
CA ARG A 114 0.64 -11.90 -8.84
C ARG A 114 -0.82 -12.01 -8.43
N SER A 115 -1.12 -12.83 -7.42
CA SER A 115 -2.47 -13.01 -6.88
C SER A 115 -2.76 -12.09 -5.69
N LEU A 116 -1.74 -11.41 -5.14
CA LEU A 116 -1.93 -10.43 -4.08
C LEU A 116 -2.91 -9.33 -4.51
N ARG A 117 -3.86 -9.02 -3.62
CA ARG A 117 -4.84 -7.95 -3.78
C ARG A 117 -4.39 -6.73 -2.97
N LEU A 118 -4.20 -5.58 -3.63
CA LEU A 118 -3.91 -4.30 -2.95
C LEU A 118 -5.15 -3.86 -2.17
N GLN A 119 -5.14 -3.92 -0.84
CA GLN A 119 -6.30 -3.57 -0.02
C GLN A 119 -6.42 -2.06 0.16
N ARG A 120 -5.28 -1.43 0.48
CA ARG A 120 -5.24 -0.04 0.91
C ARG A 120 -3.96 0.66 0.47
N VAL A 121 -4.08 1.95 0.15
CA VAL A 121 -2.95 2.88 0.03
C VAL A 121 -3.13 4.03 1.02
N GLY A 122 -2.31 4.05 2.07
CA GLY A 122 -2.32 5.10 3.09
C GLY A 122 -1.25 6.15 2.84
N PHE A 123 -1.64 7.41 2.71
CA PHE A 123 -0.74 8.56 2.53
C PHE A 123 -0.53 9.33 3.82
N HIS A 124 0.72 9.69 4.09
CA HIS A 124 1.17 10.42 5.28
C HIS A 124 1.93 11.70 4.89
N PRO A 125 1.22 12.75 4.44
CA PRO A 125 1.84 13.95 3.87
C PRO A 125 2.74 14.73 4.84
N HIS A 126 2.56 14.53 6.15
CA HIS A 126 3.40 15.12 7.20
C HIS A 126 4.85 14.62 7.18
N HIS A 127 5.12 13.50 6.50
CA HIS A 127 6.46 12.95 6.34
C HIS A 127 7.21 13.46 5.10
N SER A 128 6.60 14.30 4.26
CA SER A 128 7.18 14.76 2.99
C SER A 128 8.53 15.49 3.10
N ALA A 129 8.81 16.09 4.26
CA ALA A 129 10.06 16.80 4.53
C ALA A 129 11.19 15.89 5.05
N SER A 130 10.91 14.61 5.25
CA SER A 130 11.87 13.59 5.70
C SER A 130 12.04 12.51 4.64
N GLU A 131 13.23 11.89 4.55
CA GLU A 131 13.49 10.68 3.72
C GLU A 131 12.79 9.42 4.29
N GLY A 132 11.62 9.60 4.90
CA GLY A 132 10.83 8.57 5.57
C GLY A 132 9.73 7.99 4.69
N HIS A 133 8.74 7.39 5.36
CA HIS A 133 7.54 6.84 4.74
C HIS A 133 6.62 7.96 4.28
N PHE A 134 6.18 7.94 3.03
CA PHE A 134 5.18 8.87 2.50
C PHE A 134 3.87 8.15 2.18
N ALA A 135 3.96 6.93 1.63
CA ALA A 135 2.81 6.07 1.38
C ALA A 135 3.07 4.63 1.84
N LEU A 136 2.01 3.93 2.21
CA LEU A 136 1.99 2.51 2.57
C LEU A 136 1.02 1.79 1.64
N LEU A 137 1.47 0.70 1.02
CA LEU A 137 0.63 -0.16 0.19
C LEU A 137 0.46 -1.50 0.88
N ASP A 138 -0.78 -1.80 1.25
CA ASP A 138 -1.15 -2.98 2.04
C ASP A 138 -1.67 -4.08 1.12
N TYR A 139 -0.94 -5.20 1.04
CA TYR A 139 -1.32 -6.34 0.21
C TYR A 139 -1.74 -7.53 1.05
N SER A 140 -2.80 -8.22 0.61
CA SER A 140 -3.19 -9.53 1.15
C SER A 140 -3.47 -10.51 0.02
N ILE A 141 -3.12 -11.79 0.23
CA ILE A 141 -3.44 -12.87 -0.70
C ILE A 141 -4.93 -13.21 -0.67
N SER A 142 -5.52 -13.25 0.53
CA SER A 142 -6.95 -13.44 0.71
C SER A 142 -7.46 -12.69 1.95
N PRO A 143 -7.83 -11.39 1.84
CA PRO A 143 -8.41 -10.60 2.92
C PRO A 143 -9.67 -11.21 3.56
N ASP A 144 -10.31 -12.19 2.91
CA ASP A 144 -11.48 -12.89 3.44
C ASP A 144 -11.09 -14.05 4.37
N ASP A 145 -9.85 -14.55 4.26
CA ASP A 145 -9.35 -15.73 4.99
C ASP A 145 -8.15 -15.42 5.93
N THR A 146 -7.45 -14.29 5.72
CA THR A 146 -6.31 -13.86 6.52
C THR A 146 -6.27 -12.34 6.70
N ASP A 147 -5.95 -11.92 7.92
CA ASP A 147 -5.66 -10.52 8.27
C ASP A 147 -4.19 -10.15 7.99
N SER A 148 -3.35 -11.11 7.58
CA SER A 148 -1.92 -10.85 7.40
C SER A 148 -1.65 -10.06 6.12
N LEU A 149 -0.89 -8.98 6.28
CA LEU A 149 -0.51 -8.06 5.22
C LEU A 149 1.00 -8.13 4.96
N ILE A 150 1.38 -8.00 3.70
CA ILE A 150 2.72 -7.53 3.33
C ILE A 150 2.61 -6.07 2.90
N VAL A 151 3.33 -5.20 3.61
CA VAL A 151 3.25 -3.75 3.45
C VAL A 151 4.49 -3.25 2.73
N VAL A 152 4.27 -2.51 1.65
CA VAL A 152 5.34 -1.82 0.90
C VAL A 152 5.34 -0.35 1.30
N THR A 153 6.45 0.11 1.89
CA THR A 153 6.63 1.52 2.25
C THR A 153 7.31 2.27 1.12
N ILE A 154 6.68 3.36 0.70
CA ILE A 154 7.11 4.21 -0.41
C ILE A 154 7.47 5.61 0.12
N ASP A 155 8.53 6.21 -0.41
CA ASP A 155 8.91 7.59 -0.11
C ASP A 155 8.18 8.62 -0.98
N VAL A 156 8.52 9.90 -0.82
CA VAL A 156 7.90 11.01 -1.55
C VAL A 156 8.19 11.00 -3.07
N HIS A 157 9.18 10.21 -3.52
CA HIS A 157 9.55 10.06 -4.93
C HIS A 157 8.86 8.88 -5.61
N GLY A 158 8.14 8.05 -4.85
CA GLY A 158 7.52 6.83 -5.36
C GLY A 158 8.45 5.61 -5.28
N ASP A 159 9.60 5.74 -4.61
CA ASP A 159 10.58 4.67 -4.47
C ASP A 159 10.28 3.81 -3.23
N THR A 160 10.41 2.48 -3.36
CA THR A 160 10.28 1.56 -2.22
C THR A 160 11.47 1.69 -1.29
N VAL A 161 11.19 1.99 -0.01
CA VAL A 161 12.22 2.17 1.04
C VAL A 161 12.21 1.08 2.10
N ALA A 162 11.08 0.40 2.31
CA ALA A 162 10.99 -0.69 3.28
C ALA A 162 9.87 -1.68 2.92
N LEU A 163 10.02 -2.90 3.45
CA LEU A 163 8.98 -3.93 3.46
C LEU A 163 8.71 -4.32 4.91
N ALA A 164 7.46 -4.64 5.22
CA ALA A 164 7.05 -5.14 6.52
C ALA A 164 5.96 -6.22 6.38
N ILE A 165 5.81 -7.05 7.40
CA ILE A 165 4.69 -7.99 7.53
C ILE A 165 3.90 -7.54 8.75
N GLU A 166 2.58 -7.41 8.60
CA GLU A 166 1.64 -7.10 9.67
C GLU A 166 0.63 -8.24 9.81
N SER A 167 0.22 -8.55 11.05
CA SER A 167 -0.75 -9.58 11.40
C SER A 167 -1.36 -9.38 12.78
#